data_AF-A0AA95H6P6-F1
#
_entry.id   AF-A0AA95H6P6-F1
#
_cell.length_a   1.000
_cell.length_b   1.000
_cell.length_c   1.000
_cell.angle_alpha   90.00
_cell.angle_beta   90.00
_cell.angle_gamma   90.00
#
_symmetry.space_group_name_H-M   'P 1'
#
loop_
_entity.id
_entity.type
_entity.pdbx_description
1 polymer ?
#
loop_
_entity_poly.entity_id
_entity_poly.type
_entity_poly.pdbx_seq_one_letter_code
_entity_poly.pdbx_strand_id
1 'polypeptide(L)'
;MRNEFNNDVCASFYWQVNDEIAAGKQFEYLYENALKEQVYTDDIRILMKEHGVDLPSTLYETYYGIFSHFDKFRLTYLVDMIECFFKDFLLVKLGEDQKRSAEQEYSSVWQQRNVGRRYLNSTSYMNVKYIVFFLEEKFNLDLNGFKENNKLFLESGVLRNCFVHNNGVIPDPDMRSALIETINGFCYTNETNKIEMPSEKIWIYIESFRSLIKICDSIS
;
A
#
# COMPACT_ATOMS: atom_id res chain seq x y z
N MET A 1 -7.23 26.70 3.27
CA MET A 1 -6.34 26.38 4.41
C MET A 1 -5.12 25.63 3.89
N ARG A 2 -4.02 26.34 3.53
CA ARG A 2 -2.74 25.73 3.12
C ARG A 2 -1.64 25.85 4.21
N ASN A 3 -1.98 26.30 5.42
CA ASN A 3 -1.02 26.72 6.46
C ASN A 3 -0.66 25.63 7.49
N GLU A 4 -0.90 24.33 7.23
CA GLU A 4 -0.57 23.26 8.19
C GLU A 4 0.79 22.58 7.92
N PHE A 5 1.38 22.78 6.74
CA PHE A 5 2.60 22.08 6.31
C PHE A 5 3.69 23.06 5.92
N ASN A 6 4.93 22.73 6.25
CA ASN A 6 6.12 23.49 5.87
C ASN A 6 6.67 23.08 4.50
N ASN A 7 6.33 21.89 4.02
CA ASN A 7 6.79 21.31 2.77
C ASN A 7 5.62 21.03 1.81
N ASP A 8 5.71 21.55 0.58
CA ASP A 8 4.66 21.39 -0.44
C ASP A 8 4.43 19.92 -0.85
N VAL A 9 5.47 19.08 -0.84
CA VAL A 9 5.35 17.63 -1.08
C VAL A 9 4.56 16.98 0.05
N CYS A 10 4.89 17.28 1.31
CA CYS A 10 4.14 16.76 2.45
C CYS A 10 2.67 17.21 2.41
N ALA A 11 2.41 18.49 2.12
CA ALA A 11 1.06 18.99 1.95
C ALA A 11 0.31 18.25 0.84
N SER A 12 0.92 18.12 -0.34
CA SER A 12 0.32 17.47 -1.51
C SER A 12 -0.06 16.02 -1.23
N PHE A 13 0.87 15.22 -0.71
CA PHE A 13 0.62 13.82 -0.41
C PHE A 13 -0.38 13.65 0.74
N TYR A 14 -0.38 14.53 1.74
CA TYR A 14 -1.39 14.50 2.80
C TYR A 14 -2.81 14.68 2.25
N TRP A 15 -2.99 15.60 1.28
CA TRP A 15 -4.28 15.79 0.62
C TRP A 15 -4.65 14.62 -0.29
N GLN A 16 -3.71 14.08 -1.08
CA GLN A 16 -3.97 12.92 -1.92
C GLN A 16 -4.42 11.71 -1.10
N VAL A 17 -3.79 11.46 0.06
CA VAL A 17 -4.19 10.40 0.99
C VAL A 17 -5.59 10.65 1.57
N ASN A 18 -5.98 11.91 1.82
CA ASN A 18 -7.34 12.26 2.24
C ASN A 18 -8.37 12.13 1.10
N ASP A 19 -7.98 12.41 -0.13
CA ASP A 19 -8.85 12.23 -1.30
C ASP A 19 -9.08 10.73 -1.57
N GLU A 20 -8.08 9.87 -1.33
CA GLU A 20 -8.25 8.42 -1.36
C GLU A 20 -9.24 7.91 -0.31
N ILE A 21 -9.27 8.53 0.87
CA ILE A 21 -10.28 8.25 1.90
C ILE A 21 -11.69 8.54 1.36
N ALA A 22 -11.85 9.71 0.72
CA ALA A 22 -13.12 10.15 0.17
C ALA A 22 -13.53 9.29 -1.03
N ALA A 23 -12.57 8.94 -1.89
CA ALA A 23 -12.77 8.12 -3.08
C ALA A 23 -13.25 6.71 -2.71
N GLY A 24 -12.51 6.00 -1.86
CA GLY A 24 -12.83 4.60 -1.55
C GLY A 24 -14.15 4.40 -0.79
N LYS A 25 -14.61 5.35 0.03
CA LYS A 25 -15.87 5.21 0.78
C LYS A 25 -17.12 5.62 0.00
N GLN A 26 -17.00 6.56 -0.93
CA GLN A 26 -18.15 7.06 -1.69
C GLN A 26 -18.30 6.42 -3.06
N PHE A 27 -17.19 6.08 -3.73
CA PHE A 27 -17.25 5.62 -5.12
C PHE A 27 -17.55 4.13 -5.26
N GLU A 28 -17.18 3.28 -4.30
CA GLU A 28 -17.44 1.83 -4.39
C GLU A 28 -18.95 1.55 -4.51
N TYR A 29 -19.75 2.13 -3.62
CA TYR A 29 -21.22 2.02 -3.66
C TYR A 29 -21.82 2.63 -4.94
N LEU A 30 -21.29 3.76 -5.41
CA LEU A 30 -21.80 4.44 -6.61
C LEU A 30 -21.49 3.65 -7.89
N TYR A 31 -20.27 3.11 -8.02
CA TYR A 31 -19.88 2.28 -9.17
C TYR A 31 -20.57 0.91 -9.14
N GLU A 32 -20.67 0.28 -7.96
CA GLU A 32 -21.40 -0.98 -7.82
C GLU A 32 -22.85 -0.83 -8.27
N ASN A 33 -23.55 0.20 -7.81
CA ASN A 33 -24.94 0.45 -8.23
C ASN A 33 -25.03 0.79 -9.72
N ALA A 34 -24.15 1.65 -10.24
CA ALA A 34 -24.13 1.98 -11.65
C ALA A 34 -23.88 0.76 -12.55
N LEU A 35 -23.02 -0.18 -12.13
CA LEU A 35 -22.75 -1.40 -12.89
C LEU A 35 -23.84 -2.47 -12.74
N LYS A 36 -24.56 -2.48 -11.60
CA LYS A 36 -25.75 -3.31 -11.42
C LYS A 36 -26.90 -2.87 -12.33
N GLU A 37 -26.98 -1.57 -12.62
CA GLU A 37 -27.96 -1.00 -13.56
C GLU A 37 -27.58 -1.22 -15.04
N GLN A 38 -26.32 -1.55 -15.33
CA GLN A 38 -25.86 -1.82 -16.69
C GLN A 38 -26.00 -3.31 -17.03
N VAL A 39 -27.06 -3.62 -17.78
CA VAL A 39 -27.44 -4.98 -18.18
C VAL A 39 -26.90 -5.28 -19.58
N TYR A 40 -26.36 -6.49 -19.81
CA TYR A 40 -26.09 -6.94 -21.18
C TYR A 40 -27.41 -7.27 -21.87
N THR A 41 -27.63 -6.67 -23.04
CA THR A 41 -28.79 -6.99 -23.88
C THR A 41 -28.75 -8.45 -24.33
N ASP A 42 -29.91 -9.07 -24.50
CA ASP A 42 -30.01 -10.48 -24.92
C ASP A 42 -29.28 -10.76 -26.24
N ASP A 43 -29.29 -9.82 -27.20
CA ASP A 43 -28.57 -9.96 -28.48
C ASP A 43 -27.06 -10.13 -28.29
N ILE A 44 -26.44 -9.34 -27.39
CA ILE A 44 -25.00 -9.46 -27.07
C ILE A 44 -24.73 -10.78 -26.34
N ARG A 45 -25.62 -11.19 -25.44
CA ARG A 45 -25.45 -12.45 -24.69
C ARG A 45 -25.54 -13.67 -25.61
N ILE A 46 -26.47 -13.66 -26.57
CA ILE A 46 -26.60 -14.69 -27.59
C ILE A 46 -25.33 -14.74 -28.46
N LEU A 47 -24.89 -13.59 -28.99
CA LEU A 47 -23.68 -13.49 -29.81
C LEU A 47 -22.44 -14.02 -29.08
N MET A 48 -22.25 -13.63 -27.81
CA MET A 48 -21.09 -14.07 -27.03
C MET A 48 -21.15 -15.57 -26.70
N LYS A 49 -22.35 -16.10 -26.47
CA LYS A 49 -22.58 -17.53 -26.25
C LYS A 49 -22.27 -18.36 -27.49
N GLU A 50 -22.56 -17.85 -28.69
CA GLU A 50 -22.15 -18.45 -29.97
C GLU A 50 -20.61 -18.54 -30.09
N HIS A 51 -19.88 -17.61 -29.48
CA HIS A 51 -18.42 -17.62 -29.36
C HIS A 51 -17.90 -18.37 -28.11
N GLY A 52 -18.77 -19.10 -27.39
CA GLY A 52 -18.40 -19.91 -26.23
C GLY A 52 -18.20 -19.13 -24.93
N VAL A 53 -18.64 -17.87 -24.87
CA VAL A 53 -18.56 -17.02 -23.68
C VAL A 53 -19.95 -16.82 -23.10
N ASP A 54 -20.20 -17.37 -21.91
CA ASP A 54 -21.45 -17.16 -21.19
C ASP A 54 -21.36 -15.86 -20.37
N LEU A 55 -22.01 -14.80 -20.86
CA LEU A 55 -22.04 -13.52 -20.17
C LEU A 55 -23.13 -13.48 -19.11
N PRO A 56 -22.83 -12.97 -17.90
CA PRO A 56 -23.83 -12.78 -16.85
C PRO A 56 -24.83 -11.68 -17.23
N SER A 57 -25.81 -11.42 -16.36
CA SER A 57 -26.91 -10.49 -16.67
C SER A 57 -26.43 -9.05 -16.62
N THR A 58 -25.55 -8.72 -15.68
CA THR A 58 -25.07 -7.36 -15.46
C THR A 58 -23.56 -7.25 -15.63
N LEU A 59 -23.09 -6.05 -15.96
CA LEU A 59 -21.67 -5.73 -15.95
C LEU A 59 -21.07 -5.89 -14.55
N TYR A 60 -21.85 -5.65 -13.49
CA TYR A 60 -21.41 -5.92 -12.12
C TYR A 60 -20.98 -7.37 -11.90
N GLU A 61 -21.77 -8.34 -12.35
CA GLU A 61 -21.43 -9.77 -12.20
C GLU A 61 -20.15 -10.14 -12.95
N THR A 62 -19.88 -9.51 -14.10
CA THR A 62 -18.60 -9.65 -14.82
C THR A 62 -17.41 -9.15 -13.99
N TYR A 63 -17.60 -8.05 -13.26
CA TYR A 63 -16.53 -7.39 -12.51
C TYR A 63 -16.52 -7.68 -11.00
N TYR A 64 -17.44 -8.50 -10.49
CA TYR A 64 -17.58 -8.82 -9.07
C TYR A 64 -16.29 -9.38 -8.47
N GLY A 65 -15.55 -10.18 -9.24
CA GLY A 65 -14.23 -10.66 -8.86
C GLY A 65 -13.23 -9.54 -8.59
N ILE A 66 -13.31 -8.42 -9.32
CA ILE A 66 -12.44 -7.25 -9.11
C ILE A 66 -12.90 -6.46 -7.89
N PHE A 67 -14.21 -6.22 -7.73
CA PHE A 67 -14.76 -5.52 -6.57
C PHE A 67 -14.47 -6.23 -5.25
N SER A 68 -14.64 -7.56 -5.21
CA SER A 68 -14.28 -8.36 -4.03
C SER A 68 -12.79 -8.34 -3.67
N HIS A 69 -11.94 -7.77 -4.53
CA HIS A 69 -10.51 -7.57 -4.29
C HIS A 69 -10.12 -6.08 -4.28
N PHE A 70 -11.07 -5.16 -4.35
CA PHE A 70 -10.83 -3.72 -4.47
C PHE A 70 -9.98 -3.19 -3.32
N ASP A 71 -10.31 -3.58 -2.09
CA ASP A 71 -9.54 -3.27 -0.89
C ASP A 71 -8.07 -3.75 -0.97
N LYS A 72 -7.81 -4.90 -1.61
CA LYS A 72 -6.44 -5.43 -1.80
C LYS A 72 -5.67 -4.62 -2.84
N PHE A 73 -6.32 -4.19 -3.92
CA PHE A 73 -5.73 -3.25 -4.88
C PHE A 73 -5.46 -1.89 -4.23
N ARG A 74 -6.36 -1.43 -3.36
CA ARG A 74 -6.21 -0.18 -2.62
C ARG A 74 -5.01 -0.20 -1.68
N LEU A 75 -4.77 -1.30 -0.96
CA LEU A 75 -3.55 -1.42 -0.15
C LEU A 75 -2.28 -1.37 -1.00
N THR A 76 -2.28 -2.01 -2.16
CA THR A 76 -1.13 -1.96 -3.10
C THR A 76 -0.89 -0.52 -3.58
N TYR A 77 -1.96 0.18 -3.97
CA TYR A 77 -1.89 1.59 -4.35
C TYR A 77 -1.36 2.49 -3.22
N LEU A 78 -1.83 2.30 -1.98
CA LEU A 78 -1.35 3.05 -0.82
C LEU A 78 0.14 2.80 -0.53
N VAL A 79 0.62 1.57 -0.73
CA VAL A 79 2.05 1.23 -0.62
C VAL A 79 2.86 1.94 -1.72
N ASP A 80 2.34 1.99 -2.94
CA ASP A 80 3.00 2.69 -4.05
C ASP A 80 3.05 4.21 -3.80
N MET A 81 1.98 4.80 -3.25
CA MET A 81 1.97 6.21 -2.85
C MET A 81 3.06 6.55 -1.83
N ILE A 82 3.36 5.66 -0.89
CA ILE A 82 4.45 5.85 0.08
C ILE A 82 5.80 5.92 -0.63
N GLU A 83 6.04 5.03 -1.59
CA GLU A 83 7.28 5.06 -2.36
C GLU A 83 7.42 6.39 -3.13
N CYS A 84 6.36 6.82 -3.82
CA CYS A 84 6.35 8.10 -4.53
C CYS A 84 6.61 9.28 -3.57
N PHE A 85 5.89 9.33 -2.45
CA PHE A 85 6.06 10.34 -1.42
C PHE A 85 7.52 10.42 -0.97
N PHE A 86 8.14 9.28 -0.63
CA PHE A 86 9.47 9.28 -0.07
C PHE A 86 10.54 9.67 -1.10
N LYS A 87 10.37 9.25 -2.37
CA LYS A 87 11.25 9.67 -3.48
C LYS A 87 11.24 11.18 -3.67
N ASP A 88 10.06 11.79 -3.65
CA ASP A 88 9.86 13.22 -3.84
C ASP A 88 10.31 14.02 -2.61
N PHE A 89 9.96 13.53 -1.41
CA PHE A 89 10.38 14.14 -0.15
C PHE A 89 11.90 14.23 -0.06
N LEU A 90 12.62 13.12 -0.29
CA LEU A 90 14.09 13.13 -0.21
C LEU A 90 14.72 13.99 -1.31
N LEU A 91 14.13 14.02 -2.51
CA LEU A 91 14.62 14.87 -3.59
C LEU A 91 14.54 16.34 -3.18
N VAL A 92 13.41 16.78 -2.62
CA VAL A 92 13.24 18.16 -2.13
C VAL A 92 14.13 18.42 -0.92
N LYS A 93 14.27 17.45 -0.02
CA LYS A 93 14.94 17.66 1.27
C LYS A 93 16.46 17.66 1.17
N LEU A 94 17.04 16.82 0.31
CA LEU A 94 18.48 16.62 0.20
C LEU A 94 19.05 17.14 -1.13
N GLY A 95 18.23 17.21 -2.19
CA GLY A 95 18.71 17.36 -3.56
C GLY A 95 19.22 16.03 -4.14
N GLU A 96 19.25 15.94 -5.48
CA GLU A 96 19.52 14.69 -6.21
C GLU A 96 20.85 14.01 -5.82
N ASP A 97 21.94 14.78 -5.76
CA ASP A 97 23.27 14.22 -5.50
C ASP A 97 23.40 13.71 -4.06
N GLN A 98 22.95 14.49 -3.07
CA GLN A 98 23.01 14.08 -1.66
C GLN A 98 22.03 12.94 -1.36
N LYS A 99 20.85 12.93 -2.01
CA LYS A 99 19.91 11.83 -1.95
C LYS A 99 20.58 10.54 -2.40
N ARG A 100 21.22 10.53 -3.56
CA ARG A 100 21.89 9.33 -4.10
C ARG A 100 23.01 8.84 -3.18
N SER A 101 23.82 9.74 -2.65
CA SER A 101 24.88 9.37 -1.69
C SER A 101 24.30 8.76 -0.42
N ALA A 102 23.26 9.38 0.16
CA ALA A 102 22.60 8.87 1.36
C ALA A 102 21.93 7.51 1.10
N GLU A 103 21.20 7.36 -0.01
CA GLU A 103 20.59 6.09 -0.43
C GLU A 103 21.62 4.96 -0.48
N GLN A 104 22.79 5.19 -1.08
CA GLN A 104 23.85 4.19 -1.18
C GLN A 104 24.43 3.82 0.20
N GLU A 105 24.75 4.82 1.02
CA GLU A 105 25.30 4.63 2.36
C GLU A 105 24.33 3.81 3.24
N TYR A 106 23.10 4.32 3.41
CA TYR A 106 22.13 3.70 4.32
C TYR A 106 21.57 2.38 3.77
N SER A 107 21.55 2.17 2.45
CA SER A 107 21.28 0.85 1.88
C SER A 107 22.29 -0.19 2.34
N SER A 108 23.58 0.15 2.35
CA SER A 108 24.64 -0.76 2.81
C SER A 108 24.49 -1.06 4.29
N VAL A 109 24.27 -0.04 5.12
CA VAL A 109 24.07 -0.21 6.57
C VAL A 109 22.85 -1.08 6.86
N TRP A 110 21.73 -0.86 6.17
CA TRP A 110 20.51 -1.65 6.33
C TRP A 110 20.72 -3.13 6.01
N GLN A 111 21.37 -3.40 4.88
CA GLN A 111 21.66 -4.77 4.44
C GLN A 111 22.60 -5.49 5.40
N GLN A 112 23.59 -4.80 5.96
CA GLN A 112 24.49 -5.34 6.98
C GLN A 112 23.77 -5.66 8.30
N ARG A 113 22.86 -4.80 8.76
CA ARG A 113 22.06 -5.04 9.97
C ARG A 113 21.04 -6.19 9.80
N ASN A 114 20.65 -6.48 8.57
CA ASN A 114 19.66 -7.51 8.23
C ASN A 114 20.27 -8.71 7.49
N VAL A 115 21.56 -8.98 7.67
CA VAL A 115 22.22 -10.17 7.10
C VAL A 115 21.47 -11.44 7.53
N GLY A 116 21.17 -12.30 6.57
CA GLY A 116 20.39 -13.53 6.78
C GLY A 116 18.87 -13.33 6.81
N ARG A 117 18.36 -12.10 6.80
CA ARG A 117 16.91 -11.79 6.76
C ARG A 117 16.50 -11.32 5.37
N ARG A 118 16.45 -12.25 4.42
CA ARG A 118 16.29 -11.97 2.97
C ARG A 118 15.10 -11.08 2.60
N TYR A 119 14.01 -11.10 3.37
CA TYR A 119 12.80 -10.31 3.07
C TYR A 119 12.74 -8.98 3.80
N LEU A 120 13.53 -8.83 4.87
CA LEU A 120 13.66 -7.59 5.63
C LEU A 120 14.80 -6.73 5.10
N ASN A 121 15.78 -7.28 4.37
CA ASN A 121 16.93 -6.56 3.84
C ASN A 121 16.64 -5.69 2.60
N SER A 122 15.39 -5.64 2.11
CA SER A 122 15.00 -4.83 0.96
C SER A 122 15.18 -3.33 1.26
N THR A 123 15.79 -2.61 0.31
CA THR A 123 16.03 -1.15 0.37
C THR A 123 15.07 -0.36 -0.51
N SER A 124 14.00 -0.98 -1.02
CA SER A 124 12.91 -0.26 -1.70
C SER A 124 12.16 0.61 -0.68
N TYR A 125 11.69 1.78 -1.11
CA TYR A 125 10.82 2.63 -0.28
C TYR A 125 9.42 2.06 -0.08
N MET A 126 9.06 0.99 -0.77
CA MET A 126 7.87 0.21 -0.41
C MET A 126 8.08 -0.62 0.87
N ASN A 127 9.33 -0.79 1.32
CA ASN A 127 9.64 -1.31 2.63
C ASN A 127 9.61 -0.18 3.66
N VAL A 128 8.46 0.00 4.30
CA VAL A 128 8.26 1.06 5.30
C VAL A 128 9.25 0.94 6.48
N LYS A 129 9.66 -0.27 6.87
CA LYS A 129 10.71 -0.45 7.89
C LYS A 129 12.05 0.15 7.45
N TYR A 130 12.38 0.03 6.17
CA TYR A 130 13.58 0.68 5.61
C TYR A 130 13.42 2.20 5.58
N ILE A 131 12.24 2.73 5.21
CA ILE A 131 11.97 4.17 5.31
C ILE A 131 12.19 4.68 6.74
N VAL A 132 11.58 4.03 7.73
CA VAL A 132 11.69 4.43 9.14
C VAL A 132 13.14 4.39 9.58
N PHE A 133 13.86 3.31 9.29
CA PHE A 133 15.30 3.21 9.55
C PHE A 133 16.08 4.36 8.89
N PHE A 134 15.83 4.64 7.60
CA PHE A 134 16.51 5.72 6.89
C PHE A 134 16.26 7.06 7.56
N LEU A 135 15.01 7.34 7.94
CA LEU A 135 14.66 8.58 8.62
C LEU A 135 15.35 8.72 9.98
N GLU A 136 15.40 7.64 10.77
CA GLU A 136 16.10 7.62 12.06
C GLU A 136 17.60 7.90 11.89
N GLU A 137 18.25 7.22 10.95
CA GLU A 137 19.71 7.33 10.80
C GLU A 137 20.13 8.63 10.08
N LYS A 138 19.39 9.05 9.04
CA LYS A 138 19.75 10.24 8.25
C LYS A 138 19.41 11.54 8.94
N PHE A 139 18.27 11.59 9.63
CA PHE A 139 17.75 12.81 10.25
C PHE A 139 17.79 12.76 11.78
N ASN A 140 18.37 11.71 12.38
CA ASN A 140 18.55 11.55 13.81
C ASN A 140 17.22 11.68 14.60
N LEU A 141 16.18 11.01 14.10
CA LEU A 141 14.84 11.01 14.68
C LEU A 141 14.66 9.84 15.66
N ASP A 142 13.93 10.06 16.75
CA ASP A 142 13.41 8.97 17.60
C ASP A 142 12.00 8.58 17.15
N LEU A 143 11.89 7.42 16.48
CA LEU A 143 10.63 6.92 15.96
C LEU A 143 10.09 5.72 16.76
N ASN A 144 10.55 5.50 17.99
CA ASN A 144 10.06 4.38 18.82
C ASN A 144 8.55 4.44 19.07
N GLY A 145 8.03 5.60 19.49
CA GLY A 145 6.58 5.79 19.67
C GLY A 145 5.79 5.62 18.36
N PHE A 146 6.36 5.98 17.21
CA PHE A 146 5.74 5.71 15.91
C PHE A 146 5.70 4.20 15.63
N LYS A 147 6.83 3.50 15.82
CA LYS A 147 6.92 2.05 15.57
C LYS A 147 5.96 1.24 16.44
N GLU A 148 5.80 1.61 17.71
CA GLU A 148 4.90 0.92 18.64
C GLU A 148 3.42 1.05 18.23
N ASN A 149 3.02 2.23 17.76
CA ASN A 149 1.64 2.52 17.40
C ASN A 149 1.27 2.09 15.96
N ASN A 150 2.26 1.85 15.09
CA ASN A 150 2.05 1.63 13.66
C ASN A 150 2.59 0.28 13.18
N LYS A 151 2.59 -0.76 14.02
CA LYS A 151 3.12 -2.10 13.66
C LYS A 151 2.57 -2.65 12.35
N LEU A 152 1.25 -2.54 12.15
CA LEU A 152 0.57 -3.00 10.93
C LEU A 152 1.13 -2.33 9.67
N PHE A 153 1.36 -1.02 9.75
CA PHE A 153 1.89 -0.20 8.66
C PHE A 153 3.33 -0.60 8.29
N LEU A 154 4.13 -1.01 9.28
CA LEU A 154 5.51 -1.46 9.06
C LEU A 154 5.60 -2.82 8.34
N GLU A 155 4.61 -3.70 8.50
CA GLU A 155 4.65 -5.06 7.94
C GLU A 155 4.20 -5.15 6.47
N SER A 156 3.65 -4.08 5.87
CA SER A 156 3.10 -4.12 4.51
C SER A 156 4.15 -4.41 3.41
N GLY A 157 5.44 -4.21 3.69
CA GLY A 157 6.52 -4.43 2.72
C GLY A 157 6.67 -5.88 2.26
N VAL A 158 6.36 -6.85 3.11
CA VAL A 158 6.47 -8.28 2.78
C VAL A 158 5.39 -8.71 1.79
N LEU A 159 4.16 -8.21 1.97
CA LEU A 159 3.03 -8.47 1.07
C LEU A 159 3.37 -8.09 -0.38
N ARG A 160 3.94 -6.90 -0.58
CA ARG A 160 4.35 -6.43 -1.90
C ARG A 160 5.53 -7.22 -2.46
N ASN A 161 6.54 -7.53 -1.65
CA ASN A 161 7.66 -8.37 -2.12
C ASN A 161 7.19 -9.70 -2.69
N CYS A 162 6.10 -10.27 -2.14
CA CYS A 162 5.43 -11.41 -2.74
C CYS A 162 4.83 -11.10 -4.11
N PHE A 163 3.99 -10.08 -4.19
CA PHE A 163 3.28 -9.76 -5.43
C PHE A 163 4.21 -9.30 -6.57
N VAL A 164 5.18 -8.43 -6.30
CA VAL A 164 5.94 -7.75 -7.36
C VAL A 164 7.27 -8.41 -7.70
N HIS A 165 7.98 -8.98 -6.71
CA HIS A 165 9.29 -9.59 -6.97
C HIS A 165 9.23 -11.10 -7.16
N ASN A 166 8.18 -11.74 -6.64
CA ASN A 166 8.03 -13.19 -6.74
C ASN A 166 6.79 -13.59 -7.55
N ASN A 167 6.08 -12.66 -8.20
CA ASN A 167 4.86 -12.94 -8.97
C ASN A 167 3.82 -13.76 -8.16
N GLY A 168 3.72 -13.50 -6.86
CA GLY A 168 2.85 -14.27 -5.95
C GLY A 168 3.39 -15.64 -5.54
N VAL A 169 4.58 -16.05 -5.99
CA VAL A 169 5.25 -17.28 -5.54
C VAL A 169 5.81 -17.06 -4.13
N ILE A 170 5.61 -18.05 -3.27
CA ILE A 170 6.19 -18.10 -1.92
C ILE A 170 7.38 -19.06 -1.99
N PRO A 171 8.62 -18.57 -2.16
CA PRO A 171 9.78 -19.37 -2.52
C PRO A 171 10.39 -20.13 -1.33
N ASP A 172 10.19 -19.67 -0.09
CA ASP A 172 10.76 -20.30 1.10
C ASP A 172 9.90 -20.10 2.38
N PRO A 173 10.20 -20.84 3.47
CA PRO A 173 9.44 -20.78 4.73
C PRO A 173 9.52 -19.44 5.48
N ASP A 174 10.61 -18.69 5.32
CA ASP A 174 10.78 -17.40 6.01
C ASP A 174 9.84 -16.37 5.39
N MET A 175 9.73 -16.34 4.07
CA MET A 175 8.74 -15.50 3.38
C MET A 175 7.32 -15.87 3.75
N ARG A 176 7.04 -17.18 3.85
CA ARG A 176 5.73 -17.68 4.28
C ARG A 176 5.38 -17.17 5.68
N SER A 177 6.32 -17.28 6.63
CA SER A 177 6.10 -16.84 8.02
C SER A 177 5.84 -15.33 8.08
N ALA A 178 6.64 -14.53 7.39
CA ALA A 178 6.46 -13.08 7.35
C ALA A 178 5.16 -12.66 6.64
N LEU A 179 4.76 -13.37 5.58
CA LEU A 179 3.47 -13.17 4.93
C LEU A 179 2.30 -13.54 5.83
N ILE A 180 2.41 -14.63 6.60
CA ILE A 180 1.38 -15.03 7.58
C ILE A 180 1.23 -13.95 8.65
N GLU A 181 2.33 -13.41 9.18
CA GLU A 181 2.27 -12.28 10.13
C GLU A 181 1.58 -11.06 9.54
N THR A 182 1.93 -10.72 8.28
CA THR A 182 1.31 -9.60 7.57
C THR A 182 -0.19 -9.84 7.34
N ILE A 183 -0.57 -11.02 6.83
CA ILE A 183 -1.96 -11.39 6.57
C ILE A 183 -2.76 -11.45 7.87
N ASN A 184 -2.22 -12.01 8.95
CA ASN A 184 -2.90 -12.03 10.25
C ASN A 184 -3.08 -10.63 10.85
N GLY A 185 -2.21 -9.68 10.47
CA GLY A 185 -2.35 -8.28 10.87
C GLY A 185 -3.47 -7.56 10.12
N PHE A 186 -3.56 -7.78 8.81
CA PHE A 186 -4.49 -7.07 7.91
C PHE A 186 -5.83 -7.78 7.70
N CYS A 187 -5.88 -9.09 7.84
CA CYS A 187 -7.02 -9.90 7.44
C CYS A 187 -7.51 -10.81 8.57
N TYR A 188 -8.76 -11.23 8.47
CA TYR A 188 -9.32 -12.33 9.25
C TYR A 188 -9.97 -13.35 8.32
N THR A 189 -10.14 -14.57 8.83
CA THR A 189 -10.93 -15.61 8.17
C THR A 189 -12.37 -15.46 8.64
N ASN A 190 -13.30 -15.20 7.72
CA ASN A 190 -14.73 -15.10 8.04
C ASN A 190 -15.36 -16.48 8.28
N GLU A 191 -16.64 -16.51 8.64
CA GLU A 191 -17.40 -17.75 8.91
C GLU A 191 -17.46 -18.73 7.72
N THR A 192 -17.17 -18.25 6.50
CA THR A 192 -17.16 -19.03 5.26
C THR A 192 -15.76 -19.48 4.83
N ASN A 193 -14.76 -19.36 5.70
CA ASN A 193 -13.34 -19.62 5.41
C ASN A 193 -12.73 -18.72 4.32
N LYS A 194 -13.30 -17.54 4.06
CA LYS A 194 -12.71 -16.55 3.15
C LYS A 194 -11.84 -15.58 3.94
N ILE A 195 -10.71 -15.20 3.34
CA ILE A 195 -9.82 -14.17 3.88
C ILE A 195 -10.38 -12.80 3.49
N GLU A 196 -10.79 -12.03 4.49
CA GLU A 196 -11.30 -10.67 4.34
C GLU A 196 -10.36 -9.67 5.02
N MET A 197 -10.18 -8.51 4.39
CA MET A 197 -9.47 -7.37 4.98
C MET A 197 -10.52 -6.35 5.40
N PRO A 198 -10.74 -6.12 6.71
CA PRO A 198 -11.73 -5.14 7.13
C PRO A 198 -11.25 -3.73 6.79
N SER A 199 -12.16 -2.87 6.34
CA SER A 199 -11.86 -1.50 5.94
C SER A 199 -11.25 -0.65 7.06
N GLU A 200 -11.45 -1.04 8.33
CA GLU A 200 -10.77 -0.43 9.50
C GLU A 200 -9.24 -0.56 9.43
N LYS A 201 -8.72 -1.65 8.86
CA LYS A 201 -7.27 -1.89 8.74
C LYS A 201 -6.65 -1.01 7.69
N ILE A 202 -7.38 -0.77 6.59
CA ILE A 202 -7.01 0.22 5.58
C ILE A 202 -7.02 1.63 6.20
N TRP A 203 -8.01 1.93 7.04
CA TRP A 203 -8.05 3.20 7.76
C TRP A 203 -6.85 3.41 8.68
N ILE A 204 -6.51 2.39 9.49
CA ILE A 204 -5.30 2.41 10.33
C ILE A 204 -4.05 2.64 9.48
N TYR A 205 -3.95 1.99 8.33
CA TYR A 205 -2.83 2.18 7.40
C TYR A 205 -2.72 3.62 6.90
N ILE A 206 -3.85 4.20 6.50
CA ILE A 206 -3.92 5.59 6.03
C ILE A 206 -3.51 6.57 7.13
N GLU A 207 -4.02 6.41 8.35
CA GLU A 207 -3.65 7.28 9.47
C GLU A 207 -2.17 7.13 9.87
N SER A 208 -1.62 5.92 9.73
CA SER A 208 -0.19 5.67 9.91
C SER A 208 0.63 6.42 8.85
N PHE A 209 0.18 6.41 7.59
CA PHE A 209 0.84 7.15 6.52
C PHE A 209 0.76 8.66 6.73
N ARG A 210 -0.41 9.20 7.13
CA ARG A 210 -0.57 10.61 7.48
C ARG A 210 0.37 11.03 8.61
N SER A 211 0.53 10.16 9.62
CA SER A 211 1.45 10.39 10.73
C SER A 211 2.90 10.43 10.26
N LEU A 212 3.30 9.52 9.35
CA LEU A 212 4.62 9.54 8.73
C LEU A 212 4.87 10.83 7.94
N ILE A 213 3.89 11.30 7.15
CA ILE A 213 4.01 12.56 6.39
C ILE A 213 4.25 13.74 7.34
N LYS A 214 3.52 13.81 8.46
CA LYS A 214 3.70 14.86 9.48
C LYS A 214 5.07 14.81 10.14
N ILE A 215 5.58 13.60 10.41
CA ILE A 215 6.96 13.42 10.90
C ILE A 215 7.94 13.99 9.88
N CYS A 216 7.83 13.63 8.60
CA CYS A 216 8.70 14.14 7.54
C CYS A 216 8.61 15.67 7.38
N ASP A 217 7.43 16.26 7.51
CA ASP A 217 7.23 17.72 7.43
C ASP A 217 7.91 18.49 8.58
N SER A 218 8.07 17.83 9.74
CA SER A 218 8.74 18.41 10.91
C SER A 218 10.28 18.44 10.79
N ILE A 219 10.84 17.77 9.78
CA ILE A 219 12.29 17.73 9.56
C ILE A 219 12.72 19.07 8.97
N SER A 220 13.40 19.89 9.78
CA SER A 220 13.95 21.21 9.45
C SER A 220 15.06 21.17 8.43
#